data_AF-A0A2U1NXS4-F1
#
_entry.id   AF-A0A2U1NXS4-F1
#
_cell.length_a   1.000
_cell.length_b   1.000
_cell.length_c   1.000
_cell.angle_alpha   90.00
_cell.angle_beta   90.00
_cell.angle_gamma   90.00
#
_symmetry.space_group_name_H-M   'P 1'
#
loop_
_entity.id
_entity.type
_entity.pdbx_description
1 polymer ?
#
loop_
_entity_poly.entity_id
_entity_poly.type
_entity_poly.pdbx_seq_one_letter_code
_entity_poly.pdbx_strand_id
1 'polypeptide(L)'
;MTPIDQLNNLTTNSLLFAVVITLTITILLLLYNNPFRKQLVIELDQLKTSRAVKLVVTTLIVVTMHIFYGLFDDAVDSASHAYLVLQVSLMGFSLFLLLTIHNVHQYIKEVVMVTDSINTAWKQNQAYEESMKISAKEANLIRTKISCLKTEITKLESRCNIKEQELQSKRADCSALKNQLEGLHAEYDRLLAYSEDVRDQLRNINESISHSSEKEVVSFDEEKDRSEKTGSWPWSRWGL
;
A
#
# COMPACT_ATOMS: atom_id res chain seq x y z
N MET A 1 16.87 -57.06 -66.88
CA MET A 1 16.09 -55.91 -66.35
C MET A 1 14.74 -55.91 -67.05
N THR A 2 13.64 -56.18 -66.36
CA THR A 2 12.33 -56.31 -67.02
C THR A 2 11.73 -54.91 -67.27
N PRO A 3 10.92 -54.71 -68.33
CA PRO A 3 10.29 -53.41 -68.62
C PRO A 3 9.31 -52.94 -67.53
N ILE A 4 8.92 -53.82 -66.62
CA ILE A 4 8.01 -53.54 -65.50
C ILE A 4 8.74 -52.76 -64.38
N ASP A 5 10.02 -53.05 -64.15
CA ASP A 5 10.82 -52.38 -63.11
C ASP A 5 11.08 -50.90 -63.43
N GLN A 6 11.24 -50.57 -64.71
CA GLN A 6 11.45 -49.20 -65.20
C GLN A 6 10.20 -48.32 -64.98
N LEU A 7 9.00 -48.89 -65.13
CA LEU A 7 7.73 -48.15 -64.94
C LEU A 7 7.46 -47.84 -63.46
N ASN A 8 7.75 -48.78 -62.57
CA ASN A 8 7.60 -48.57 -61.12
C ASN A 8 8.61 -47.55 -60.58
N ASN A 9 9.84 -47.55 -61.09
CA ASN A 9 10.82 -46.55 -60.68
C ASN A 9 10.40 -45.15 -61.10
N LEU A 10 9.86 -44.97 -62.32
CA LEU A 10 9.40 -43.67 -62.80
C LEU A 10 8.27 -43.08 -61.95
N THR A 11 7.30 -43.89 -61.52
CA THR A 11 6.20 -43.44 -60.66
C THR A 11 6.67 -43.09 -59.24
N THR A 12 7.62 -43.85 -58.68
CA THR A 12 8.19 -43.55 -57.35
C THR A 12 8.94 -42.21 -57.31
N ASN A 13 9.60 -41.80 -58.40
CA ASN A 13 10.29 -40.51 -58.46
C ASN A 13 9.35 -39.31 -58.47
N SER A 14 8.24 -39.43 -59.20
CA SER A 14 7.22 -38.38 -59.25
C SER A 14 6.66 -38.14 -57.84
N LEU A 15 6.45 -39.21 -57.07
CA LEU A 15 6.03 -39.13 -55.68
C LEU A 15 7.08 -38.49 -54.78
N LEU A 16 8.36 -38.86 -54.92
CA LEU A 16 9.45 -38.24 -54.15
C LEU A 16 9.54 -36.72 -54.41
N PHE A 17 9.41 -36.31 -55.66
CA PHE A 17 9.42 -34.90 -56.03
C PHE A 17 8.21 -34.14 -55.47
N ALA A 18 7.01 -34.73 -55.54
CA ALA A 18 5.81 -34.16 -54.94
C ALA A 18 5.92 -34.02 -53.42
N VAL A 19 6.53 -35.00 -52.74
CA VAL A 19 6.79 -34.95 -51.29
C VAL A 19 7.77 -33.83 -50.95
N VAL A 20 8.89 -33.70 -51.68
CA VAL A 20 9.85 -32.61 -51.47
C VAL A 20 9.21 -31.24 -51.69
N ILE A 21 8.40 -31.07 -52.74
CA ILE A 21 7.67 -29.82 -52.99
C ILE A 21 6.72 -29.51 -51.83
N THR A 22 5.94 -30.50 -51.38
CA THR A 22 5.03 -30.31 -50.27
C THR A 22 5.79 -29.92 -48.99
N LEU A 23 6.88 -30.62 -48.66
CA LEU A 23 7.71 -30.35 -47.48
C LEU A 23 8.37 -28.96 -47.54
N THR A 24 8.86 -28.55 -48.71
CA THR A 24 9.46 -27.22 -48.90
C THR A 24 8.42 -26.11 -48.75
N ILE A 25 7.22 -26.28 -49.30
CA ILE A 25 6.09 -25.36 -49.10
C ILE A 25 5.70 -25.31 -47.62
N THR A 26 5.64 -26.46 -46.93
CA THR A 26 5.34 -26.51 -45.49
C THR A 26 6.39 -25.74 -44.67
N ILE A 27 7.68 -25.91 -44.95
CA ILE A 27 8.75 -25.17 -44.26
C ILE A 27 8.66 -23.67 -44.53
N LEU A 28 8.40 -23.27 -45.79
CA LEU A 28 8.27 -21.87 -46.16
C LEU A 28 7.07 -21.22 -45.45
N LEU A 29 5.94 -21.92 -45.34
CA LEU A 29 4.76 -21.46 -44.61
C LEU A 29 5.02 -21.36 -43.10
N LEU A 30 5.81 -22.28 -42.54
CA LEU A 30 6.18 -22.31 -41.13
C LEU A 30 7.18 -21.19 -40.77
N LEU A 31 8.10 -20.87 -41.69
CA LEU A 31 9.08 -19.81 -41.52
C LEU A 31 8.48 -18.42 -41.75
N TYR A 32 7.53 -18.29 -42.68
CA TYR A 32 6.79 -17.06 -42.89
C TYR A 32 5.93 -16.76 -41.66
N ASN A 33 5.88 -15.51 -41.23
CA ASN A 33 5.25 -15.08 -39.98
C ASN A 33 3.70 -15.08 -40.07
N ASN A 34 3.10 -16.22 -40.40
CA ASN A 34 1.67 -16.36 -40.72
C ASN A 34 0.84 -16.88 -39.51
N PRO A 35 -0.45 -16.51 -39.41
CA PRO A 35 -1.34 -16.90 -38.30
C PRO A 35 -1.68 -18.40 -38.28
N PHE A 36 -1.40 -19.13 -39.38
CA PHE A 36 -1.55 -20.59 -39.47
C PHE A 36 -0.58 -21.37 -38.57
N ARG A 37 0.43 -20.70 -37.98
CA ARG A 37 1.36 -21.31 -37.01
C ARG A 37 0.63 -22.02 -35.88
N LYS A 38 -0.49 -21.48 -35.39
CA LYS A 38 -1.23 -22.09 -34.28
C LYS A 38 -1.95 -23.37 -34.70
N GLN A 39 -2.58 -23.37 -35.88
CA GLN A 39 -3.32 -24.53 -36.40
C GLN A 39 -2.38 -25.68 -36.76
N LEU A 40 -1.29 -25.38 -37.48
CA LEU A 40 -0.29 -26.38 -37.87
C LEU A 40 0.45 -26.96 -36.65
N VAL A 41 0.68 -26.17 -35.61
CA VAL A 41 1.29 -26.67 -34.37
C VAL A 41 0.36 -27.65 -33.67
N ILE A 42 -0.95 -27.38 -33.57
CA ILE A 42 -1.90 -28.29 -32.91
C ILE A 42 -2.04 -29.62 -33.66
N GLU A 43 -2.10 -29.59 -35.00
CA GLU A 43 -2.19 -30.81 -35.82
C GLU A 43 -0.91 -31.66 -35.74
N LEU A 44 0.27 -31.03 -35.72
CA LEU A 44 1.55 -31.73 -35.57
C LEU A 44 1.82 -32.21 -34.14
N ASP A 45 1.30 -31.54 -33.11
CA ASP A 45 1.51 -31.90 -31.70
C ASP A 45 0.82 -33.23 -31.33
N GLN A 46 -0.32 -33.54 -31.97
CA GLN A 46 -1.05 -34.80 -31.76
C GLN A 46 -0.27 -36.03 -32.23
N LEU A 47 0.57 -35.90 -33.26
CA LEU A 47 1.29 -37.01 -33.88
C LEU A 47 2.68 -37.26 -33.28
N LYS A 48 3.16 -36.41 -32.37
CA LYS A 48 4.61 -36.26 -32.10
C LYS A 48 5.04 -36.40 -30.64
N THR A 49 4.14 -36.63 -29.69
CA THR A 49 4.54 -36.76 -28.29
C THR A 49 5.09 -38.15 -27.97
N SER A 50 6.37 -38.41 -28.27
CA SER A 50 7.20 -39.26 -27.42
C SER A 50 8.69 -39.16 -27.75
N ARG A 51 9.51 -39.41 -26.74
CA ARG A 51 10.96 -39.66 -26.78
C ARG A 51 11.41 -40.62 -27.90
N ALA A 52 10.49 -41.42 -28.44
CA ALA A 52 10.69 -42.25 -29.62
C ALA A 52 11.05 -41.44 -30.87
N VAL A 53 10.60 -40.19 -31.03
CA VAL A 53 10.90 -39.41 -32.24
C VAL A 53 12.38 -39.02 -32.32
N LYS A 54 13.04 -38.79 -31.16
CA LYS A 54 14.50 -38.57 -31.13
C LYS A 54 15.24 -39.82 -31.59
N LEU A 55 14.81 -40.99 -31.14
CA LEU A 55 15.38 -42.28 -31.57
C LEU A 55 15.11 -42.54 -33.06
N VAL A 56 13.88 -42.31 -33.53
CA VAL A 56 13.50 -42.48 -34.94
C VAL A 56 14.33 -41.58 -35.85
N VAL A 57 14.51 -40.32 -35.47
CA VAL A 57 15.39 -39.38 -36.19
C VAL A 57 16.84 -39.88 -36.21
N THR A 58 17.39 -40.30 -35.07
CA THR A 58 18.76 -40.85 -35.01
C THR A 58 18.90 -42.10 -35.85
N THR A 59 17.94 -43.02 -35.80
CA THR A 59 17.96 -44.25 -36.60
C THR A 59 17.83 -43.95 -38.10
N LEU A 60 17.03 -42.95 -38.48
CA LEU A 60 16.82 -42.60 -39.87
C LEU A 60 18.08 -41.97 -40.49
N ILE A 61 18.82 -41.17 -39.70
CA ILE A 61 20.15 -40.66 -40.09
C ILE A 61 21.14 -41.80 -40.30
N VAL A 62 21.17 -42.78 -39.39
CA VAL A 62 22.08 -43.95 -39.48
C VAL A 62 21.75 -44.80 -40.71
N VAL A 63 20.45 -45.04 -40.97
CA VAL A 63 19.99 -45.79 -42.15
C VAL A 63 20.33 -45.05 -43.44
N THR A 64 20.15 -43.73 -43.49
CA THR A 64 20.54 -42.93 -44.66
C THR A 64 22.05 -42.94 -44.88
N MET A 65 22.86 -42.89 -43.82
CA MET A 65 24.30 -43.08 -43.95
C MET A 65 24.66 -44.46 -44.48
N HIS A 66 24.00 -45.51 -44.01
CA HIS A 66 24.27 -46.87 -44.46
C HIS A 66 23.98 -47.08 -45.96
N ILE A 67 22.87 -46.50 -46.46
CA ILE A 67 22.51 -46.52 -47.89
C ILE A 67 23.52 -45.72 -48.72
N PHE A 68 24.03 -44.60 -48.19
CA PHE A 68 25.04 -43.78 -48.85
C PHE A 68 26.38 -44.51 -49.01
N TYR A 69 26.80 -45.28 -48.00
CA TYR A 69 28.01 -46.09 -48.08
C TYR A 69 27.89 -47.24 -49.09
N GLY A 70 26.72 -47.88 -49.22
CA GLY A 70 26.49 -48.92 -50.22
C GLY A 70 26.55 -48.42 -51.67
N LEU A 71 26.16 -47.16 -51.91
CA LEU A 71 26.27 -46.51 -53.22
C LEU A 71 27.73 -46.29 -53.67
N PHE A 72 28.65 -46.14 -52.73
CA PHE A 72 30.08 -45.92 -53.01
C PHE A 72 30.82 -47.21 -53.38
N ASP A 73 30.30 -48.37 -52.99
CA ASP A 73 30.93 -49.68 -53.18
C ASP A 73 30.57 -50.30 -54.55
N ASP A 74 29.33 -50.12 -55.03
CA ASP A 74 28.82 -50.66 -56.31
C ASP A 74 29.09 -49.72 -57.52
N ALA A 75 30.36 -49.39 -57.75
CA ALA A 75 30.78 -48.46 -58.82
C ALA A 75 31.00 -49.15 -60.19
N VAL A 76 29.93 -49.62 -60.86
CA VAL A 76 30.01 -50.10 -62.27
C VAL A 76 28.71 -49.82 -63.07
N ASP A 77 28.51 -48.57 -63.53
CA ASP A 77 28.04 -48.18 -64.89
C ASP A 77 27.66 -46.69 -64.95
N SER A 78 28.18 -45.94 -65.94
CA SER A 78 28.25 -44.47 -65.89
C SER A 78 26.91 -43.73 -66.13
N ALA A 79 25.89 -44.37 -66.70
CA ALA A 79 24.63 -43.70 -67.10
C ALA A 79 23.49 -43.86 -66.08
N SER A 80 23.43 -44.99 -65.37
CA SER A 80 22.49 -45.23 -64.28
C SER A 80 22.90 -44.51 -62.99
N HIS A 81 24.21 -44.28 -62.81
CA HIS A 81 24.77 -43.67 -61.60
C HIS A 81 24.31 -42.22 -61.38
N ALA A 82 24.20 -41.38 -62.42
CA ALA A 82 23.75 -39.99 -62.28
C ALA A 82 22.32 -39.90 -61.71
N TYR A 83 21.44 -40.79 -62.13
CA TYR A 83 20.06 -40.88 -61.65
C TYR A 83 19.97 -41.45 -60.23
N LEU A 84 20.76 -42.49 -59.91
CA LEU A 84 20.82 -43.03 -58.55
C LEU A 84 21.39 -42.03 -57.55
N VAL A 85 22.43 -41.28 -57.93
CA VAL A 85 22.98 -40.18 -57.12
C VAL A 85 21.94 -39.08 -56.90
N LEU A 86 21.17 -38.72 -57.93
CA LEU A 86 20.06 -37.76 -57.79
C LEU A 86 18.98 -38.29 -56.84
N GLN A 87 18.58 -39.56 -56.99
CA GLN A 87 17.55 -40.19 -56.16
C GLN A 87 17.98 -40.29 -54.68
N VAL A 88 19.22 -40.71 -54.41
CA VAL A 88 19.78 -40.80 -53.07
C VAL A 88 19.91 -39.41 -52.44
N SER A 89 20.36 -38.41 -53.20
CA SER A 89 20.39 -37.02 -52.74
C SER A 89 18.97 -36.49 -52.44
N LEU A 90 17.96 -36.89 -53.20
CA LEU A 90 16.57 -36.47 -53.00
C LEU A 90 15.94 -37.13 -51.77
N MET A 91 16.23 -38.41 -51.51
CA MET A 91 15.81 -39.11 -50.30
C MET A 91 16.50 -38.52 -49.05
N GLY A 92 17.79 -38.22 -49.13
CA GLY A 92 18.53 -37.53 -48.07
C GLY A 92 18.03 -36.10 -47.81
N PHE A 93 17.67 -35.36 -48.87
CA PHE A 93 17.11 -34.01 -48.74
C PHE A 93 15.71 -34.04 -48.10
N SER A 94 14.85 -34.98 -48.48
CA SER A 94 13.52 -35.14 -47.86
C SER A 94 13.62 -35.42 -46.36
N LEU A 95 14.59 -36.24 -45.96
CA LEU A 95 14.91 -36.50 -44.56
C LEU A 95 15.34 -35.23 -43.83
N PHE A 96 16.24 -34.45 -44.44
CA PHE A 96 16.69 -33.18 -43.90
C PHE A 96 15.54 -32.17 -43.73
N LEU A 97 14.60 -32.11 -44.67
CA LEU A 97 13.41 -31.27 -44.54
C LEU A 97 12.52 -31.72 -43.38
N LEU A 98 12.28 -33.03 -43.23
CA LEU A 98 11.49 -33.56 -42.13
C LEU A 98 12.14 -33.26 -40.77
N LEU A 99 13.46 -33.35 -40.68
CA LEU A 99 14.23 -32.98 -39.50
C LEU A 99 14.12 -31.47 -39.19
N THR A 100 14.23 -30.64 -40.23
CA THR A 100 14.13 -29.18 -40.10
C THR A 100 12.75 -28.78 -39.59
N ILE A 101 11.69 -29.37 -40.13
CA ILE A 101 10.31 -29.21 -39.62
C ILE A 101 10.23 -29.65 -38.16
N HIS A 102 10.84 -30.79 -37.81
CA HIS A 102 10.83 -31.29 -36.45
C HIS A 102 11.42 -30.28 -35.46
N ASN A 103 12.59 -29.72 -35.77
CA ASN A 103 13.32 -28.82 -34.89
C ASN A 103 12.66 -27.43 -34.80
N VAL A 104 12.23 -26.87 -35.94
CA VAL A 104 11.56 -25.57 -35.97
C VAL A 104 10.24 -25.59 -35.20
N HIS A 105 9.50 -26.69 -35.29
CA HIS A 105 8.27 -26.85 -34.50
C HIS A 105 8.53 -26.79 -32.99
N GLN A 106 9.58 -27.46 -32.50
CA GLN A 106 9.92 -27.43 -31.07
C GLN A 106 10.28 -26.01 -30.62
N TYR A 107 11.07 -25.29 -31.43
CA TYR A 107 11.42 -23.89 -31.15
C TYR A 107 10.17 -23.00 -31.07
N ILE A 108 9.24 -23.15 -32.00
CA ILE A 108 7.98 -22.38 -32.00
C ILE A 108 7.15 -22.69 -30.75
N LYS A 109 7.06 -23.96 -30.33
CA LYS A 109 6.33 -24.38 -29.12
C LYS A 109 6.89 -23.71 -27.87
N GLU A 110 8.21 -23.67 -27.72
CA GLU A 110 8.87 -23.01 -26.60
C GLU A 110 8.59 -21.50 -26.59
N VAL A 111 8.65 -20.83 -27.74
CA VAL A 111 8.32 -19.39 -27.85
C VAL A 111 6.85 -19.11 -27.49
N VAL A 112 5.90 -19.93 -27.94
CA VAL A 112 4.47 -19.75 -27.61
C VAL A 112 4.22 -19.99 -26.12
N MET A 113 4.75 -21.07 -25.55
CA MET A 113 4.60 -21.35 -24.12
C MET A 113 5.18 -20.23 -23.24
N VAL A 114 6.37 -19.72 -23.61
CA VAL A 114 6.98 -18.59 -22.90
C VAL A 114 6.10 -17.35 -23.03
N THR A 115 5.59 -17.05 -24.23
CA THR A 115 4.71 -15.89 -24.45
C THR A 115 3.42 -15.98 -23.64
N ASP A 116 2.79 -17.14 -23.57
CA ASP A 116 1.58 -17.35 -22.75
C ASP A 116 1.89 -17.20 -21.26
N SER A 117 3.05 -17.69 -20.79
CA SER A 117 3.49 -17.50 -19.41
C SER A 117 3.82 -16.03 -19.07
N ILE A 118 4.40 -15.29 -20.02
CA ILE A 118 4.67 -13.85 -19.86
C ILE A 118 3.35 -13.08 -19.83
N ASN A 119 2.38 -13.43 -20.69
CA ASN A 119 1.10 -12.76 -20.72
C ASN A 119 0.26 -13.00 -19.45
N THR A 120 0.30 -14.21 -18.88
CA THR A 120 -0.35 -14.48 -17.59
C THR A 120 0.34 -13.75 -16.45
N ALA A 121 1.68 -13.74 -16.42
CA ALA A 121 2.44 -12.95 -15.46
C ALA A 121 2.18 -11.44 -15.61
N TRP A 122 2.07 -10.93 -16.84
CA TRP A 122 1.77 -9.52 -17.11
C TRP A 122 0.38 -9.13 -16.60
N LYS A 123 -0.65 -9.96 -16.80
CA LYS A 123 -1.99 -9.74 -16.25
C LYS A 123 -2.01 -9.75 -14.73
N GLN A 124 -1.30 -10.69 -14.09
CA GLN A 124 -1.18 -10.73 -12.63
C GLN A 124 -0.44 -9.50 -12.09
N ASN A 125 0.65 -9.09 -12.75
CA ASN A 125 1.41 -7.93 -12.38
C ASN A 125 0.60 -6.63 -12.56
N GLN A 126 -0.21 -6.54 -13.61
CA GLN A 126 -1.14 -5.43 -13.82
C GLN A 126 -2.19 -5.36 -12.70
N ALA A 127 -2.82 -6.49 -12.34
CA ALA A 127 -3.77 -6.54 -11.24
C ALA A 127 -3.13 -6.14 -9.90
N TYR A 128 -1.88 -6.56 -9.68
CA TYR A 128 -1.10 -6.14 -8.51
C TYR A 128 -0.82 -4.63 -8.53
N GLU A 129 -0.40 -4.07 -9.66
CA GLU A 129 -0.13 -2.63 -9.80
C GLU A 129 -1.39 -1.78 -9.56
N GLU A 130 -2.55 -2.24 -10.03
CA GLU A 130 -3.85 -1.61 -9.75
C GLU A 130 -4.19 -1.65 -8.25
N SER A 131 -4.00 -2.80 -7.59
CA SER A 131 -4.21 -2.95 -6.15
C SER A 131 -3.28 -2.04 -5.33
N MET A 132 -2.03 -1.91 -5.76
CA MET A 132 -1.04 -1.04 -5.13
C MET A 132 -1.42 0.44 -5.29
N LYS A 133 -1.93 0.86 -6.45
CA LYS A 133 -2.44 2.22 -6.68
C LYS A 133 -3.62 2.54 -5.77
N ILE A 134 -4.54 1.59 -5.55
CA ILE A 134 -5.66 1.75 -4.62
C ILE A 134 -5.14 1.92 -3.19
N SER A 135 -4.26 1.02 -2.73
CA SER A 135 -3.64 1.10 -1.41
C SER A 135 -2.86 2.41 -1.19
N ALA A 136 -2.12 2.87 -2.20
CA ALA A 136 -1.41 4.14 -2.15
C ALA A 136 -2.36 5.36 -2.03
N LYS A 137 -3.51 5.34 -2.71
CA LYS A 137 -4.55 6.37 -2.56
C LYS A 137 -5.13 6.37 -1.15
N GLU A 138 -5.44 5.22 -0.59
CA GLU A 138 -5.93 5.09 0.80
C GLU A 138 -4.91 5.59 1.81
N ALA A 139 -3.63 5.20 1.66
CA ALA A 139 -2.55 5.67 2.51
C ALA A 139 -2.38 7.20 2.45
N ASN A 140 -2.51 7.79 1.27
CA ASN A 140 -2.48 9.24 1.10
C ASN A 140 -3.69 9.91 1.77
N LEU A 141 -4.89 9.34 1.66
CA LEU A 141 -6.10 9.84 2.32
C LEU A 141 -5.99 9.74 3.85
N ILE A 142 -5.41 8.66 4.37
CA ILE A 142 -5.14 8.52 5.81
C ILE A 142 -4.11 9.58 6.23
N ARG A 143 -3.05 9.80 5.44
CA ARG A 143 -2.05 10.84 5.72
C ARG A 143 -2.66 12.23 5.77
N THR A 144 -3.55 12.59 4.84
CA THR A 144 -4.22 13.90 4.85
C THR A 144 -5.14 14.04 6.06
N LYS A 145 -5.88 12.98 6.44
CA LYS A 145 -6.69 12.96 7.67
C LYS A 145 -5.84 13.12 8.93
N ILE A 146 -4.69 12.44 9.02
CA ILE A 146 -3.76 12.58 10.14
C ILE A 146 -3.24 14.02 10.23
N SER A 147 -2.84 14.62 9.11
CA SER A 147 -2.41 16.03 9.07
C SER A 147 -3.52 16.97 9.53
N CYS A 148 -4.77 16.74 9.08
CA CYS A 148 -5.93 17.52 9.51
C CYS A 148 -6.17 17.41 11.02
N LEU A 149 -6.28 16.18 11.55
CA LEU A 149 -6.46 15.93 12.97
C LEU A 149 -5.31 16.53 13.80
N LYS A 150 -4.07 16.45 13.32
CA LYS A 150 -2.92 17.07 13.99
C LYS A 150 -3.09 18.59 14.09
N THR A 151 -3.52 19.26 13.02
CA THR A 151 -3.79 20.71 13.08
C THR A 151 -4.92 21.05 14.05
N GLU A 152 -5.97 20.23 14.11
CA GLU A 152 -7.08 20.41 15.05
C GLU A 152 -6.64 20.25 16.51
N ILE A 153 -5.81 19.25 16.80
CA ILE A 153 -5.21 19.06 18.13
C ILE A 153 -4.40 20.29 18.54
N THR A 154 -3.50 20.80 17.68
CA THR A 154 -2.71 21.99 17.99
C THR A 154 -3.58 23.24 18.23
N LYS A 155 -4.70 23.36 17.50
CA LYS A 155 -5.69 24.43 17.69
C LYS A 155 -6.43 24.29 19.03
N LEU A 156 -6.82 23.07 19.42
CA LEU A 156 -7.46 22.82 20.70
C LEU A 156 -6.49 23.05 21.87
N GLU A 157 -5.25 22.62 21.73
CA GLU A 157 -4.19 22.80 22.72
C GLU A 157 -3.92 24.28 23.00
N SER A 158 -3.79 25.11 21.96
CA SER A 158 -3.65 26.57 22.12
C SER A 158 -4.87 27.22 22.77
N ARG A 159 -6.11 26.79 22.42
CA ARG A 159 -7.33 27.28 23.09
C ARG A 159 -7.36 26.90 24.57
N CYS A 160 -6.94 25.69 24.93
CA CYS A 160 -6.83 25.25 26.31
C CYS A 160 -5.78 26.08 27.08
N ASN A 161 -4.61 26.32 26.48
CA ASN A 161 -3.56 27.11 27.10
C ASN A 161 -3.98 28.57 27.37
N ILE A 162 -4.68 29.21 26.43
CA ILE A 162 -5.23 30.57 26.62
C ILE A 162 -6.21 30.60 27.79
N LYS A 163 -7.14 29.64 27.84
CA LYS A 163 -8.10 29.55 28.95
C LYS A 163 -7.42 29.29 30.30
N GLU A 164 -6.36 28.48 30.32
CA GLU A 164 -5.56 28.24 31.52
C GLU A 164 -4.90 29.53 32.01
N GLN A 165 -4.29 30.32 31.11
CA GLN A 165 -3.72 31.62 31.47
C GLN A 165 -4.78 32.60 31.99
N GLU A 166 -5.96 32.66 31.35
CA GLU A 166 -7.07 33.49 31.81
C GLU A 166 -7.56 33.08 33.21
N LEU A 167 -7.69 31.77 33.46
CA LEU A 167 -8.04 31.24 34.78
C LEU A 167 -6.96 31.53 35.82
N GLN A 168 -5.68 31.43 35.47
CA GLN A 168 -4.57 31.79 36.35
C GLN A 168 -4.57 33.27 36.70
N SER A 169 -4.83 34.16 35.73
CA SER A 169 -5.01 35.60 35.99
C SER A 169 -6.17 35.84 36.96
N LYS A 170 -7.34 35.26 36.68
CA LYS A 170 -8.52 35.39 37.56
C LYS A 170 -8.27 34.82 38.96
N ARG A 171 -7.49 33.75 39.06
CA ARG A 171 -7.08 33.15 40.33
C ARG A 171 -6.13 34.07 41.10
N ALA A 172 -5.18 34.70 40.42
CA ALA A 172 -4.29 35.68 41.02
C ALA A 172 -5.08 36.88 41.54
N ASP A 173 -6.03 37.40 40.75
CA ASP A 173 -6.91 38.50 41.15
C ASP A 173 -7.76 38.13 42.38
N CYS A 174 -8.36 36.94 42.38
CA CYS A 174 -9.13 36.43 43.53
C CYS A 174 -8.25 36.25 44.78
N SER A 175 -7.01 35.79 44.62
CA SER A 175 -6.06 35.66 45.73
C SER A 175 -5.61 37.02 46.27
N ALA A 176 -5.40 38.01 45.41
CA ALA A 176 -5.07 39.37 45.82
C ALA A 176 -6.25 40.00 46.59
N LEU A 177 -7.47 39.85 46.09
CA LEU A 177 -8.69 40.30 46.77
C LEU A 177 -8.88 39.60 48.12
N LYS A 178 -8.61 38.29 48.20
CA LYS A 178 -8.65 37.52 49.46
C LYS A 178 -7.64 38.06 50.47
N ASN A 179 -6.41 38.33 50.05
CA ASN A 179 -5.38 38.89 50.93
C ASN A 179 -5.74 40.31 51.40
N GLN A 180 -6.37 41.13 50.54
CA GLN A 180 -6.90 42.44 50.93
C GLN A 180 -8.00 42.31 51.99
N LEU A 181 -8.91 41.36 51.82
CA LEU A 181 -9.97 41.08 52.79
C LEU A 181 -9.40 40.59 54.13
N GLU A 182 -8.41 39.69 54.11
CA GLU A 182 -7.72 39.22 55.32
C GLU A 182 -6.98 40.37 56.02
N GLY A 183 -6.35 41.27 55.27
CA GLY A 183 -5.73 42.48 55.83
C GLY A 183 -6.75 43.43 56.48
N LEU A 184 -7.87 43.69 55.82
CA LEU A 184 -8.96 44.52 56.37
C LEU A 184 -9.56 43.89 57.63
N HIS A 185 -9.72 42.57 57.64
CA HIS A 185 -10.24 41.84 58.80
C HIS A 185 -9.28 41.95 60.00
N ALA A 186 -7.97 41.83 59.78
CA ALA A 186 -6.98 42.02 60.83
C ALA A 186 -6.97 43.47 61.38
N GLU A 187 -7.17 44.49 60.53
CA GLU A 187 -7.33 45.86 60.99
C GLU A 187 -8.62 46.05 61.82
N TYR A 188 -9.72 45.42 61.39
CA TYR A 188 -10.98 45.44 62.13
C TYR A 188 -10.82 44.85 63.53
N ASP A 189 -10.19 43.68 63.65
CA ASP A 189 -9.92 43.03 64.95
C ASP A 189 -9.03 43.89 65.84
N ARG A 190 -7.99 44.52 65.27
CA ARG A 190 -7.13 45.46 66.00
C ARG A 190 -7.91 46.68 66.52
N LEU A 191 -8.80 47.25 65.69
CA LEU A 191 -9.63 48.38 66.09
C LEU A 191 -10.62 48.01 67.19
N LEU A 192 -11.17 46.79 67.13
CA LEU A 192 -12.06 46.23 68.13
C LEU A 192 -11.32 46.04 69.47
N ALA A 193 -10.12 45.48 69.45
CA ALA A 193 -9.25 45.37 70.61
C ALA A 193 -8.90 46.74 71.22
N TYR A 194 -8.60 47.75 70.38
CA TYR A 194 -8.37 49.12 70.86
C TYR A 194 -9.62 49.73 71.50
N SER A 195 -10.81 49.49 70.93
CA SER A 195 -12.07 49.95 71.51
C SER A 195 -12.36 49.31 72.87
N GLU A 196 -11.94 48.05 73.05
CA GLU A 196 -12.08 47.32 74.31
C GLU A 196 -11.08 47.83 75.35
N ASP A 197 -9.82 48.04 74.96
CA ASP A 197 -8.79 48.65 75.80
C ASP A 197 -9.20 50.06 76.28
N VAL A 198 -9.70 50.92 75.38
CA VAL A 198 -10.22 52.24 75.76
C VAL A 198 -11.38 52.12 76.76
N ARG A 199 -12.25 51.12 76.59
CA ARG A 199 -13.38 50.86 77.50
C ARG A 199 -12.90 50.39 78.87
N ASP A 200 -11.88 49.54 78.90
CA ASP A 200 -11.22 49.09 80.14
C ASP A 200 -10.49 50.24 80.83
N GLN A 201 -9.81 51.12 80.10
CA GLN A 201 -9.21 52.34 80.64
C GLN A 201 -10.28 53.24 81.28
N LEU A 202 -11.41 53.47 80.61
CA LEU A 202 -12.55 54.21 81.14
C LEU A 202 -13.14 53.56 82.40
N ARG A 203 -13.30 52.23 82.41
CA ARG A 203 -13.77 51.50 83.58
C ARG A 203 -12.82 51.67 84.77
N ASN A 204 -11.52 51.53 84.55
CA ASN A 204 -10.50 51.72 85.58
C ASN A 204 -10.50 53.16 86.12
N ILE A 205 -10.63 54.17 85.25
CA ILE A 205 -10.75 55.58 85.68
C ILE A 205 -12.03 55.77 86.49
N ASN A 206 -13.16 55.24 86.04
CA ASN A 206 -14.44 55.34 86.76
C ASN A 206 -14.39 54.66 88.13
N GLU A 207 -13.73 53.50 88.23
CA GLU A 207 -13.46 52.81 89.50
C GLU A 207 -12.50 53.62 90.38
N SER A 208 -11.47 54.26 89.81
CA SER A 208 -10.55 55.14 90.56
C SER A 208 -11.24 56.41 91.08
N ILE A 209 -12.18 56.98 90.30
CA ILE A 209 -13.03 58.10 90.73
C ILE A 209 -13.95 57.64 91.86
N SER A 210 -14.54 56.45 91.73
CA SER A 210 -15.38 55.82 92.76
C SER A 210 -14.60 55.47 94.04
N HIS A 211 -13.32 55.10 93.94
CA HIS A 211 -12.44 54.87 95.09
C HIS A 211 -11.87 56.17 95.69
N SER A 212 -11.85 57.27 94.94
CA SER A 212 -11.44 58.60 95.44
C SER A 212 -12.59 59.41 96.06
N SER A 213 -13.84 58.95 95.91
CA SER A 213 -15.04 59.58 96.46
C SER A 213 -15.59 58.87 97.70
N GLU A 214 -14.73 58.51 98.66
CA GLU A 214 -15.17 58.27 100.04
C GLU A 214 -15.02 59.57 100.85
N LYS A 215 -15.85 60.56 100.52
CA LYS A 215 -16.45 61.56 101.43
C LYS A 215 -17.41 62.49 100.66
N GLU A 216 -18.62 62.57 101.22
CA GLU A 216 -19.71 63.52 100.98
C GLU A 216 -20.60 63.37 99.73
N VAL A 217 -21.70 62.62 99.95
CA VAL A 217 -23.11 63.05 99.80
C VAL A 217 -23.32 64.48 99.27
N VAL A 218 -24.13 64.63 98.20
CA VAL A 218 -25.40 65.39 98.19
C VAL A 218 -26.09 65.24 96.82
N SER A 219 -27.39 64.97 96.91
CA SER A 219 -28.45 64.89 95.90
C SER A 219 -28.69 66.16 95.08
N PHE A 220 -29.12 66.03 93.82
CA PHE A 220 -30.32 66.74 93.32
C PHE A 220 -30.86 66.14 92.00
N ASP A 221 -32.19 66.13 91.91
CA ASP A 221 -33.04 65.70 90.79
C ASP A 221 -32.82 66.51 89.51
N GLU A 222 -33.07 65.91 88.34
CA GLU A 222 -34.06 66.47 87.40
C GLU A 222 -34.46 65.51 86.28
N GLU A 223 -35.76 65.51 86.05
CA GLU A 223 -36.56 64.78 85.08
C GLU A 223 -36.46 65.40 83.68
N LYS A 224 -36.37 64.59 82.61
CA LYS A 224 -36.90 64.97 81.30
C LYS A 224 -37.13 63.82 80.33
N ASP A 225 -38.40 63.62 80.00
CA ASP A 225 -38.95 62.98 78.81
C ASP A 225 -38.21 63.34 77.49
N ARG A 226 -38.17 62.37 76.56
CA ARG A 226 -38.94 62.38 75.28
C ARG A 226 -38.18 61.81 74.06
N SER A 227 -38.90 60.91 73.38
CA SER A 227 -38.99 60.67 71.92
C SER A 227 -37.81 60.14 71.11
N GLU A 228 -38.11 58.99 70.48
CA GLU A 228 -38.09 58.73 69.02
C GLU A 228 -36.81 58.97 68.23
N LYS A 229 -36.36 57.90 67.55
CA LYS A 229 -36.44 57.70 66.08
C LYS A 229 -35.48 56.57 65.71
N THR A 230 -35.99 55.38 65.38
CA THR A 230 -36.14 54.92 63.99
C THR A 230 -34.97 55.31 63.10
N GLY A 231 -34.07 54.37 62.87
CA GLY A 231 -33.04 54.42 61.85
C GLY A 231 -32.83 53.02 61.27
N SER A 232 -33.89 52.47 60.69
CA SER A 232 -33.81 51.29 59.81
C SER A 232 -33.01 51.68 58.57
N TRP A 233 -31.80 51.15 58.44
CA TRP A 233 -30.99 51.31 57.23
C TRP A 233 -31.25 50.14 56.27
N PRO A 234 -31.67 50.41 55.02
CA PRO A 234 -31.94 49.38 54.04
C PRO A 234 -30.64 48.96 53.34
N TRP A 235 -30.22 47.71 53.55
CA TRP A 235 -29.30 47.05 52.64
C TRP A 235 -30.03 46.79 51.33
N SER A 236 -29.79 47.63 50.34
CA SER A 236 -30.07 47.31 48.95
C SER A 236 -28.90 47.77 48.11
N ARG A 237 -28.57 46.94 47.10
CA ARG A 237 -27.61 47.18 46.01
C ARG A 237 -26.20 46.64 46.23
N TRP A 238 -26.09 45.31 46.21
CA TRP A 238 -24.96 44.65 45.55
C TRP A 238 -25.52 43.85 44.38
N GLY A 239 -25.18 44.28 43.17
CA GLY A 239 -25.31 43.51 41.95
C GLY A 239 -23.93 42.97 41.60
N LEU A 240 -23.86 41.65 41.42
CA LEU A 240 -22.84 40.88 40.72
C LEU A 240 -23.47 39.54 40.36
#